data_AF-A0A2N5LH63-F1
#
_entry.id   AF-A0A2N5LH63-F1
#
_cell.length_a   1.000
_cell.length_b   1.000
_cell.length_c   1.000
_cell.angle_alpha   90.00
_cell.angle_beta   90.00
_cell.angle_gamma   90.00
#
_symmetry.space_group_name_H-M   'P 1'
#
loop_
_entity.id
_entity.type
_entity.pdbx_description
1 polymer ?
#
loop_
_entity_poly.entity_id
_entity_poly.type
_entity_poly.pdbx_seq_one_letter_code
_entity_poly.pdbx_strand_id
1 'polypeptide(L)'
;DEFKGFQTYFIERNRSKKEGKYLFALEGMLTPLDRGNVDRVFKKVIGPHYQHLVLHSFRHNAISNMAVILRCRQEILNIFTDYTEDEAKRIGEDLLGKMRIKSGHHWDALMEFAGHADLDTTFSSYVHTVDIISAHLLNQALTKLPVDVVMKLTNKARRSFNQHNPKALNFEQNSIDLTKIREFINRELNIRKLDNNKQYFSTSNIEEESIDISPIFGRYERWQIEEFLSEIEAGKTVSEAAQYHFVYEDAVRLYDRALFLAADEHGKAHYKLISKYKQPKSGHLLIAPTLPTIAKEQQLVQESFIKLENLYLKQPTKEHVQRMLSIFYKKANSSHSDLRFAFKEKKVFYDYLDIAIKILPARYWRINISSYQMKQITKPKKEELRYQKIMNEEKKLEITTEFKADYRQLSKNFTNDDYYSGYSLSVINPKEEEIIHATNNEATRASSSLMKYVMHLLLIVDVNFELVR
;
A
#
# COMPACT_ATOMS: atom_id res chain seq x y z
N ASP A 1 11.28 30.10 29.58
CA ASP A 1 12.11 31.00 28.75
C ASP A 1 11.84 30.93 27.24
N GLU A 2 11.60 29.76 26.66
CA GLU A 2 11.35 29.63 25.21
C GLU A 2 10.07 30.31 24.71
N PHE A 3 8.96 30.24 25.46
CA PHE A 3 7.71 30.91 25.09
C PHE A 3 7.85 32.42 24.97
N LYS A 4 8.58 33.06 25.90
CA LYS A 4 8.90 34.49 25.82
C LYS A 4 9.77 34.79 24.60
N GLY A 5 10.75 33.92 24.32
CA GLY A 5 11.58 34.03 23.11
C GLY A 5 10.74 33.97 21.83
N PHE A 6 9.81 33.03 21.74
CA PHE A 6 8.88 32.90 20.62
C PHE A 6 7.94 34.10 20.50
N GLN A 7 7.40 34.61 21.60
CA GLN A 7 6.56 35.81 21.61
C GLN A 7 7.32 37.03 21.08
N THR A 8 8.57 37.23 21.54
CA THR A 8 9.43 38.31 21.04
C THR A 8 9.66 38.16 19.54
N TYR A 9 10.05 36.98 19.08
CA TYR A 9 10.23 36.67 17.65
C TYR A 9 8.97 36.98 16.82
N PHE A 10 7.79 36.53 17.29
CA PHE A 10 6.51 36.76 16.63
C PHE A 10 6.18 38.26 16.52
N ILE A 11 6.37 39.01 17.61
CA ILE A 11 6.13 40.45 17.64
C ILE A 11 7.09 41.19 16.70
N GLU A 12 8.38 40.86 16.73
CA GLU A 12 9.40 41.46 15.87
C GLU A 12 9.11 41.18 14.38
N ARG A 13 8.76 39.94 14.05
CA ARG A 13 8.40 39.54 12.69
C ARG A 13 7.18 40.30 12.19
N ASN A 14 6.12 40.38 13.00
CA ASN A 14 4.91 41.14 12.66
C ASN A 14 5.14 42.65 12.53
N ARG A 15 6.03 43.23 13.34
CA ARG A 15 6.42 44.65 13.24
C ARG A 15 7.26 44.92 11.99
N SER A 16 8.11 43.97 11.59
CA SER A 16 9.09 44.17 10.53
C SER A 16 8.47 44.36 9.14
N LYS A 17 7.25 43.85 8.85
CA LYS A 17 6.44 43.98 7.60
C LYS A 17 7.17 44.04 6.25
N LYS A 18 8.46 43.73 6.19
CA LYS A 18 9.27 43.71 4.98
C LYS A 18 9.03 42.35 4.31
N GLU A 19 8.00 42.36 3.48
CA GLU A 19 7.79 41.56 2.27
C GLU A 19 7.36 40.08 2.38
N GLY A 20 7.32 39.44 3.56
CA GLY A 20 6.95 38.01 3.66
C GLY A 20 5.57 37.73 4.27
N LYS A 21 4.74 36.88 3.63
CA LYS A 21 3.45 36.38 4.19
C LYS A 21 3.63 35.31 5.29
N TYR A 22 4.82 34.72 5.42
CA TYR A 22 5.07 33.54 6.27
C TYR A 22 5.76 33.88 7.59
N LEU A 23 5.26 33.28 8.69
CA LEU A 23 5.81 33.45 10.05
C LEU A 23 7.21 32.84 10.20
N PHE A 24 7.45 31.69 9.57
CA PHE A 24 8.73 30.99 9.58
C PHE A 24 9.38 31.07 8.19
N ALA A 25 10.42 31.88 8.08
CA ALA A 25 11.22 32.05 6.87
C ALA A 25 12.65 32.43 7.26
N LEU A 26 13.61 32.18 6.38
CA LEU A 26 14.97 32.67 6.57
C LEU A 26 14.99 34.20 6.50
N GLU A 27 15.92 34.83 7.23
CA GLU A 27 16.07 36.28 7.23
C GLU A 27 16.31 36.79 5.80
N GLY A 28 15.57 37.83 5.40
CA GLY A 28 15.60 38.37 4.03
C GLY A 28 14.89 37.53 2.97
N MET A 29 14.36 36.33 3.29
CA MET A 29 13.59 35.52 2.35
C MET A 29 12.07 35.64 2.54
N LEU A 30 11.35 35.63 1.41
CA LEU A 30 9.88 35.72 1.37
C LEU A 30 9.20 34.35 1.25
N THR A 31 9.99 33.30 1.10
CA THR A 31 9.55 31.92 0.95
C THR A 31 9.51 31.22 2.31
N PRO A 32 8.59 30.25 2.51
CA PRO A 32 8.56 29.46 3.72
C PRO A 32 9.86 28.65 3.88
N LEU A 33 10.16 28.25 5.12
CA LEU A 33 11.26 27.31 5.36
C LEU A 33 11.04 26.02 4.57
N ASP A 34 12.08 25.59 3.86
CA ASP A 34 12.09 24.31 3.17
C ASP A 34 12.01 23.14 4.16
N ARG A 35 11.19 22.13 3.85
CA ARG A 35 10.96 20.97 4.71
C ARG A 35 12.24 20.20 5.01
N GLY A 36 13.15 20.06 4.03
CA GLY A 36 14.42 19.37 4.21
C GLY A 36 15.33 20.07 5.22
N ASN A 37 15.30 21.40 5.27
CA ASN A 37 16.03 22.17 6.27
C ASN A 37 15.47 21.98 7.68
N VAL A 38 14.14 21.96 7.84
CA VAL A 38 13.49 21.72 9.12
C VAL A 38 13.75 20.29 9.59
N ASP A 39 13.57 19.30 8.72
CA ASP A 39 13.81 17.88 9.03
C ASP A 39 15.28 17.66 9.42
N ARG A 40 16.24 18.30 8.76
CA ARG A 40 17.66 18.18 9.14
C ARG A 40 17.95 18.70 10.54
N VAL A 41 17.41 19.86 10.90
CA VAL A 41 17.56 20.41 12.26
C VAL A 41 16.88 19.50 13.27
N PHE A 42 15.67 19.04 12.95
CA PHE A 42 14.92 18.11 13.78
C PHE A 42 15.69 16.79 14.03
N LYS A 43 16.26 16.17 13.00
CA LYS A 43 17.09 14.95 13.14
C LYS A 43 18.32 15.18 14.02
N LYS A 44 18.90 16.38 14.00
CA LYS A 44 20.00 16.74 14.91
C LYS A 44 19.55 16.84 16.36
N VAL A 45 18.37 17.40 16.61
CA VAL A 45 17.82 17.58 17.97
C VAL A 45 17.42 16.25 18.60
N ILE A 46 16.72 15.38 17.86
CA ILE A 46 16.27 14.09 18.40
C ILE A 46 17.42 13.08 18.58
N GLY A 47 18.54 13.28 17.88
CA GLY A 47 19.72 12.44 17.98
C GLY A 47 19.66 11.12 17.18
N PRO A 48 20.76 10.33 17.21
CA PRO A 48 20.95 9.20 16.29
C PRO A 48 20.04 8.00 16.58
N HIS A 49 19.57 7.83 17.82
CA HIS A 49 18.73 6.69 18.20
C HIS A 49 17.28 6.79 17.72
N TYR A 50 16.84 7.99 17.33
CA TYR A 50 15.46 8.28 16.95
C TYR A 50 15.31 8.70 15.49
N GLN A 51 16.27 8.31 14.63
CA GLN A 51 16.27 8.67 13.21
C GLN A 51 15.08 8.14 12.42
N HIS A 52 14.28 7.22 12.96
CA HIS A 52 13.01 6.79 12.35
C HIS A 52 11.87 7.79 12.56
N LEU A 53 11.93 8.65 13.59
CA LEU A 53 10.88 9.65 13.86
C LEU A 53 10.95 10.80 12.87
N VAL A 54 9.80 11.28 12.42
CA VAL A 54 9.67 12.48 11.56
C VAL A 54 8.79 13.52 12.27
N LEU A 55 8.74 14.76 11.76
CA LEU A 55 7.86 15.80 12.32
C LEU A 55 6.40 15.33 12.41
N HIS A 56 5.96 14.48 11.49
CA HIS A 56 4.62 13.90 11.53
C HIS A 56 4.41 12.94 12.72
N SER A 57 5.46 12.23 13.18
CA SER A 57 5.40 11.41 14.39
C SER A 57 5.10 12.25 15.63
N PHE A 58 5.57 13.50 15.67
CA PHE A 58 5.27 14.44 16.76
C PHE A 58 3.82 14.94 16.71
N ARG A 59 3.25 15.09 15.50
CA ARG A 59 1.82 15.38 15.34
C ARG A 59 0.97 14.25 15.89
N HIS A 60 1.29 12.99 15.56
CA HIS A 60 0.60 11.83 16.15
C HIS A 60 0.76 11.78 17.67
N ASN A 61 1.97 11.99 18.18
CA ASN A 61 2.22 12.03 19.63
C ASN A 61 1.40 13.13 20.33
N ALA A 62 1.41 14.37 19.82
CA ALA A 62 0.64 15.48 20.39
C ALA A 62 -0.86 15.17 20.44
N ILE A 63 -1.39 14.59 19.37
CA ILE A 63 -2.79 14.20 19.25
C ILE A 63 -3.12 13.03 20.20
N SER A 64 -2.26 12.01 20.32
CA SER A 64 -2.39 10.90 21.27
C SER A 64 -2.37 11.36 22.72
N ASN A 65 -1.44 12.27 23.06
CA ASN A 65 -1.35 12.87 24.38
C ASN A 65 -2.61 13.70 24.68
N MET A 66 -3.11 14.45 23.71
CA MET A 66 -4.37 15.18 23.86
C MET A 66 -5.54 14.23 24.15
N ALA A 67 -5.64 13.09 23.45
CA ALA A 67 -6.67 12.10 23.71
C ALA A 67 -6.60 11.53 25.14
N VAL A 68 -5.39 11.25 25.64
CA VAL A 68 -5.16 10.81 27.03
C VAL A 68 -5.53 11.92 28.02
N ILE A 69 -5.09 13.16 27.80
CA ILE A 69 -5.42 14.33 28.64
C ILE A 69 -6.93 14.52 28.78
N LEU A 70 -7.66 14.38 27.67
CA LEU A 70 -9.12 14.57 27.67
C LEU A 70 -9.90 13.43 28.33
N ARG A 71 -9.34 12.22 28.39
CA ARG A 71 -10.13 11.00 28.70
C ARG A 71 -9.65 10.21 29.90
N CYS A 72 -8.46 10.51 30.40
CA CYS A 72 -7.87 9.77 31.50
C CYS A 72 -7.63 10.66 32.74
N ARG A 73 -7.50 10.03 33.90
CA ARG A 73 -7.08 10.67 35.15
C ARG A 73 -5.58 10.86 35.20
N GLN A 74 -5.12 11.78 36.06
CA GLN A 74 -3.73 12.17 36.20
C GLN A 74 -2.74 11.01 36.34
N GLU A 75 -3.13 9.92 37.02
CA GLU A 75 -2.32 8.71 37.17
C GLU A 75 -1.85 8.12 35.82
N ILE A 76 -2.73 8.14 34.82
CA ILE A 76 -2.40 7.67 33.46
C ILE A 76 -1.66 8.76 32.69
N LEU A 77 -2.05 10.04 32.85
CA LEU A 77 -1.38 11.16 32.17
C LEU A 77 0.10 11.21 32.51
N ASN A 78 0.48 10.95 33.76
CA ASN A 78 1.87 10.94 34.23
C ASN A 78 2.75 9.89 33.54
N ILE A 79 2.16 8.87 32.88
CA ILE A 79 2.89 7.85 32.13
C ILE A 79 3.27 8.36 30.73
N PHE A 80 2.42 9.20 30.14
CA PHE A 80 2.52 9.63 28.74
C PHE A 80 2.96 11.09 28.57
N THR A 81 2.76 11.92 29.60
CA THR A 81 2.91 13.36 29.53
C THR A 81 3.48 13.92 30.83
N ASP A 82 4.18 15.05 30.72
CA ASP A 82 4.69 15.80 31.86
C ASP A 82 3.71 16.90 32.34
N TYR A 83 2.47 16.92 31.84
CA TYR A 83 1.48 17.93 32.21
C TYR A 83 0.95 17.70 33.62
N THR A 84 0.95 18.77 34.41
CA THR A 84 0.29 18.79 35.73
C THR A 84 -1.24 18.72 35.60
N GLU A 85 -1.93 18.36 36.69
CA GLU A 85 -3.40 18.28 36.71
C GLU A 85 -4.05 19.63 36.33
N ASP A 86 -3.49 20.74 36.79
CA ASP A 86 -3.98 22.08 36.45
C ASP A 86 -3.74 22.45 34.98
N GLU A 87 -2.64 21.97 34.37
CA GLU A 87 -2.38 22.16 32.94
C GLU A 87 -3.30 21.29 32.08
N ALA A 88 -3.44 20.00 32.43
CA ALA A 88 -4.34 19.07 31.76
C ALA A 88 -5.80 19.57 31.79
N LYS A 89 -6.24 20.08 32.94
CA LYS A 89 -7.56 20.68 33.09
C LYS A 89 -7.74 21.92 32.21
N ARG A 90 -6.76 22.84 32.20
CA ARG A 90 -6.79 24.04 31.34
C ARG A 90 -6.84 23.68 29.86
N ILE A 91 -6.01 22.73 29.43
CA ILE A 91 -6.01 22.21 28.06
C ILE A 91 -7.40 21.65 27.70
N GLY A 92 -8.00 20.84 28.57
CA GLY A 92 -9.33 20.29 28.36
C GLY A 92 -10.42 21.37 28.27
N GLU A 93 -10.37 22.38 29.14
CA GLU A 93 -11.30 23.51 29.14
C GLU A 93 -11.17 24.38 27.89
N ASP A 94 -9.95 24.63 27.42
CA ASP A 94 -9.68 25.43 26.23
C ASP A 94 -10.08 24.69 24.94
N LEU A 95 -9.84 23.38 24.88
CA LEU A 95 -10.12 22.58 23.69
C LEU A 95 -11.61 22.23 23.55
N LEU A 96 -12.29 21.90 24.66
CA LEU A 96 -13.71 21.56 24.64
C LEU A 96 -14.59 22.81 24.78
N GLY A 97 -14.05 23.90 25.31
CA GLY A 97 -14.81 25.05 25.76
C GLY A 97 -15.55 24.79 27.08
N LYS A 98 -15.89 25.88 27.80
CA LYS A 98 -16.46 25.85 29.17
C LYS A 98 -17.75 25.04 29.33
N MET A 99 -18.46 24.69 28.24
CA MET A 99 -19.77 24.03 28.25
C MET A 99 -19.73 22.53 27.90
N ARG A 100 -18.60 21.96 27.42
CA ARG A 100 -18.57 20.60 26.82
C ARG A 100 -17.86 19.51 27.64
N ILE A 101 -17.46 19.80 28.88
CA ILE A 101 -16.68 18.93 29.79
C ILE A 101 -17.36 17.56 30.07
N LYS A 102 -18.67 17.41 29.82
CA LYS A 102 -19.44 16.16 30.08
C LYS A 102 -19.97 15.46 28.83
N SER A 103 -19.63 15.90 27.62
CA SER A 103 -20.25 15.43 26.37
C SER A 103 -19.41 14.41 25.60
N GLY A 104 -20.02 13.61 24.71
CA GLY A 104 -19.29 12.69 23.82
C GLY A 104 -18.38 13.36 22.78
N HIS A 105 -18.40 14.69 22.69
CA HIS A 105 -17.75 15.51 21.65
C HIS A 105 -16.23 15.66 21.78
N HIS A 106 -15.59 14.88 22.66
CA HIS A 106 -14.12 14.89 22.79
C HIS A 106 -13.44 14.46 21.49
N TRP A 107 -14.01 13.48 20.81
CA TRP A 107 -13.47 12.99 19.54
C TRP A 107 -13.66 14.00 18.40
N ASP A 108 -14.80 14.70 18.39
CA ASP A 108 -15.07 15.79 17.44
C ASP A 108 -14.09 16.95 17.67
N ALA A 109 -13.85 17.33 18.93
CA ALA A 109 -12.90 18.38 19.27
C ALA A 109 -11.45 18.00 18.89
N LEU A 110 -11.07 16.73 19.06
CA LEU A 110 -9.77 16.24 18.61
C LEU A 110 -9.66 16.19 17.07
N MET A 111 -10.73 15.82 16.38
CA MET A 111 -10.81 15.85 14.92
C MET A 111 -10.60 17.26 14.39
N GLU A 112 -11.31 18.24 14.96
CA GLU A 112 -11.19 19.65 14.62
C GLU A 112 -9.78 20.19 14.94
N PHE A 113 -9.23 19.85 16.11
CA PHE A 113 -7.87 20.22 16.50
C PHE A 113 -6.80 19.66 15.55
N ALA A 114 -6.98 18.41 15.14
CA ALA A 114 -6.11 17.78 14.14
C ALA A 114 -6.35 18.36 12.73
N GLY A 115 -7.51 18.95 12.46
CA GLY A 115 -7.90 19.38 11.11
C GLY A 115 -8.19 18.19 10.20
N HIS A 116 -8.74 17.11 10.73
CA HIS A 116 -9.16 15.94 9.96
C HIS A 116 -10.59 16.14 9.41
N ALA A 117 -10.86 15.55 8.24
CA ALA A 117 -12.16 15.65 7.58
C ALA A 117 -13.24 14.77 8.24
N ASP A 118 -12.81 13.69 8.90
CA ASP A 118 -13.70 12.70 9.51
C ASP A 118 -13.05 12.03 10.74
N LEU A 119 -13.90 11.35 11.50
CA LEU A 119 -13.49 10.61 12.69
C LEU A 119 -12.68 9.36 12.35
N ASP A 120 -12.82 8.76 11.17
CA ASP A 120 -12.11 7.52 10.81
C ASP A 120 -10.60 7.77 10.62
N THR A 121 -10.23 8.89 9.98
CA THR A 121 -8.86 9.38 9.83
C THR A 121 -8.24 9.68 11.20
N THR A 122 -9.08 10.17 12.09
CA THR A 122 -8.79 10.55 13.46
C THR A 122 -8.52 9.26 14.24
N PHE A 123 -9.42 8.28 14.24
CA PHE A 123 -9.28 6.93 14.85
C PHE A 123 -8.15 6.08 14.29
N SER A 124 -7.92 6.11 12.98
CA SER A 124 -6.81 5.39 12.35
C SER A 124 -5.44 5.94 12.78
N SER A 125 -5.40 7.22 13.15
CA SER A 125 -4.21 7.86 13.73
C SER A 125 -4.04 7.58 15.24
N TYR A 126 -5.03 6.95 15.90
CA TYR A 126 -5.12 6.80 17.37
C TYR A 126 -4.82 5.42 17.94
N VAL A 127 -4.55 4.42 17.09
CA VAL A 127 -4.51 3.01 17.50
C VAL A 127 -3.54 2.75 18.68
N HIS A 128 -2.59 3.64 18.94
CA HIS A 128 -1.61 3.49 20.04
C HIS A 128 -2.13 3.73 21.46
N THR A 129 -3.21 4.52 21.70
CA THR A 129 -3.68 4.82 23.08
C THR A 129 -5.15 4.48 23.34
N VAL A 130 -5.91 4.10 22.31
CA VAL A 130 -7.36 3.81 22.42
C VAL A 130 -7.65 2.65 23.37
N ASP A 131 -6.85 1.59 23.35
CA ASP A 131 -7.04 0.44 24.24
C ASP A 131 -6.85 0.82 25.71
N ILE A 132 -5.86 1.67 25.99
CA ILE A 132 -5.56 2.18 27.34
C ILE A 132 -6.70 3.09 27.82
N ILE A 133 -7.14 4.01 26.97
CA ILE A 133 -8.27 4.90 27.26
C ILE A 133 -9.53 4.06 27.51
N SER A 134 -9.78 3.05 26.68
CA SER A 134 -10.95 2.17 26.80
C SER A 134 -10.91 1.35 28.09
N ALA A 135 -9.78 0.71 28.39
CA ALA A 135 -9.59 -0.03 29.63
C ALA A 135 -9.76 0.87 30.86
N HIS A 136 -9.21 2.07 30.83
CA HIS A 136 -9.35 3.06 31.89
C HIS A 136 -10.80 3.50 32.11
N LEU A 137 -11.51 3.82 31.03
CA LEU A 137 -12.92 4.24 31.09
C LEU A 137 -13.83 3.10 31.53
N LEU A 138 -13.57 1.87 31.08
CA LEU A 138 -14.30 0.67 31.53
C LEU A 138 -14.09 0.42 33.02
N ASN A 139 -12.86 0.61 33.53
CA ASN A 139 -12.57 0.51 34.96
C ASN A 139 -13.26 1.61 35.79
N GLN A 140 -13.60 2.74 35.17
CA GLN A 140 -14.31 3.84 35.81
C GLN A 140 -15.81 3.85 35.61
N ALA A 141 -16.33 2.99 34.73
CA ALA A 141 -17.75 2.95 34.43
C ALA A 141 -18.53 2.71 35.73
N LEU A 142 -19.35 3.68 36.12
CA LEU A 142 -20.22 3.55 37.28
C LEU A 142 -21.26 2.49 36.98
N THR A 143 -20.98 1.26 37.42
CA THR A 143 -21.90 0.15 37.31
C THR A 143 -23.04 0.22 38.33
N LYS A 144 -23.15 1.31 39.09
CA LYS A 144 -24.17 1.50 40.12
C LYS A 144 -25.06 2.69 39.78
N LEU A 145 -26.37 2.47 39.83
CA LEU A 145 -27.37 3.54 39.66
C LEU A 145 -28.30 3.62 40.87
N PRO A 146 -28.87 4.81 41.19
CA PRO A 146 -29.87 4.93 42.25
C PRO A 146 -31.06 3.99 42.02
N VAL A 147 -31.56 3.39 43.10
CA VAL A 147 -32.66 2.42 43.06
C VAL A 147 -33.85 2.95 42.26
N ASP A 148 -34.25 4.19 42.51
CA ASP A 148 -35.43 4.79 41.87
C ASP A 148 -35.27 4.95 40.35
N VAL A 149 -34.04 5.24 39.88
CA VAL A 149 -33.74 5.35 38.45
C VAL A 149 -33.87 4.00 37.79
N VAL A 150 -33.27 2.96 38.40
CA VAL A 150 -33.36 1.59 37.87
C VAL A 150 -34.79 1.08 37.89
N MET A 151 -35.54 1.35 38.97
CA MET A 151 -36.96 1.00 39.07
C MET A 151 -37.79 1.67 37.97
N LYS A 152 -37.56 2.95 37.68
CA LYS A 152 -38.24 3.67 36.58
C LYS A 152 -37.88 3.12 35.20
N LEU A 153 -36.60 2.83 34.96
CA LEU A 153 -36.12 2.34 33.66
C LEU A 153 -36.58 0.90 33.38
N THR A 154 -36.68 0.07 34.41
CA THR A 154 -36.98 -1.36 34.26
C THR A 154 -38.44 -1.71 34.56
N ASN A 155 -39.18 -0.76 35.17
CA ASN A 155 -40.52 -0.96 35.72
C ASN A 155 -40.61 -2.15 36.69
N LYS A 156 -39.56 -2.39 37.48
CA LYS A 156 -39.51 -3.49 38.47
C LYS A 156 -39.48 -2.96 39.89
N ALA A 157 -40.06 -3.73 40.80
CA ALA A 157 -40.06 -3.40 42.22
C ALA A 157 -38.67 -3.62 42.82
N ARG A 158 -38.28 -2.80 43.81
CA ARG A 158 -37.01 -2.90 44.54
C ARG A 158 -36.70 -4.32 45.01
N ARG A 159 -37.72 -5.04 45.50
CA ARG A 159 -37.61 -6.41 46.01
C ARG A 159 -37.13 -7.40 44.95
N SER A 160 -37.52 -7.19 43.69
CA SER A 160 -37.17 -8.07 42.57
C SER A 160 -35.66 -8.13 42.34
N PHE A 161 -34.94 -7.02 42.54
CA PHE A 161 -33.48 -7.01 42.38
C PHE A 161 -32.76 -7.79 43.48
N ASN A 162 -33.20 -7.64 44.74
CA ASN A 162 -32.61 -8.35 45.88
C ASN A 162 -32.92 -9.87 45.84
N GLN A 163 -34.11 -10.24 45.34
CA GLN A 163 -34.48 -11.65 45.14
C GLN A 163 -33.64 -12.34 44.07
N HIS A 164 -33.29 -11.63 42.99
CA HIS A 164 -32.47 -12.17 41.91
C HIS A 164 -30.98 -12.22 42.29
N ASN A 165 -30.49 -11.19 42.98
CA ASN A 165 -29.13 -11.20 43.50
C ASN A 165 -29.06 -10.40 44.82
N PRO A 166 -28.81 -11.05 45.96
CA PRO A 166 -28.74 -10.38 47.26
C PRO A 166 -27.68 -9.28 47.34
N LYS A 167 -26.64 -9.37 46.50
CA LYS A 167 -25.53 -8.40 46.43
C LYS A 167 -25.77 -7.28 45.42
N ALA A 168 -26.89 -7.29 44.68
CA ALA A 168 -27.19 -6.25 43.71
C ALA A 168 -27.60 -4.94 44.37
N LEU A 169 -28.29 -5.00 45.51
CA LEU A 169 -28.81 -3.83 46.20
C LEU A 169 -27.85 -3.43 47.33
N ASN A 170 -27.30 -2.22 47.24
CA ASN A 170 -26.63 -1.58 48.37
C ASN A 170 -27.64 -0.72 49.13
N PHE A 171 -28.01 -1.16 50.34
CA PHE A 171 -28.99 -0.48 51.17
C PHE A 171 -28.48 0.85 51.73
N GLU A 172 -27.20 0.94 52.07
CA GLU A 172 -26.57 2.15 52.64
C GLU A 172 -26.49 3.27 51.61
N GLN A 173 -26.12 2.94 50.37
CA GLN A 173 -25.95 3.89 49.28
C GLN A 173 -27.21 4.06 48.40
N ASN A 174 -28.30 3.38 48.76
CA ASN A 174 -29.55 3.31 47.98
C ASN A 174 -29.33 3.14 46.46
N SER A 175 -28.42 2.24 46.09
CA SER A 175 -27.99 2.02 44.71
C SER A 175 -28.06 0.55 44.33
N ILE A 176 -28.16 0.30 43.02
CA ILE A 176 -28.19 -1.04 42.43
C ILE A 176 -26.97 -1.19 41.53
N ASP A 177 -26.21 -2.26 41.74
CA ASP A 177 -25.15 -2.69 40.84
C ASP A 177 -25.74 -3.38 39.61
N LEU A 178 -25.70 -2.68 38.48
CA LEU A 178 -26.18 -3.10 37.18
C LEU A 178 -25.50 -4.38 36.68
N THR A 179 -24.25 -4.66 37.07
CA THR A 179 -23.58 -5.91 36.67
C THR A 179 -24.25 -7.13 37.28
N LYS A 180 -24.83 -6.98 38.48
CA LYS A 180 -25.44 -8.06 39.26
C LYS A 180 -26.90 -8.34 38.87
N ILE A 181 -27.54 -7.41 38.15
CA ILE A 181 -28.92 -7.55 37.67
C ILE A 181 -29.03 -7.75 36.15
N ARG A 182 -27.90 -7.77 35.42
CA ARG A 182 -27.86 -7.88 33.95
C ARG A 182 -28.65 -9.06 33.40
N GLU A 183 -28.49 -10.25 33.99
CA GLU A 183 -29.22 -11.44 33.56
C GLU A 183 -30.73 -11.32 33.77
N PHE A 184 -31.14 -10.76 34.91
CA PHE A 184 -32.55 -10.55 35.23
C PHE A 184 -33.20 -9.61 34.20
N ILE A 185 -32.56 -8.49 33.88
CA ILE A 185 -33.07 -7.54 32.89
C ILE A 185 -33.09 -8.13 31.47
N ASN A 186 -32.06 -8.86 31.06
CA ASN A 186 -32.01 -9.48 29.73
C ASN A 186 -33.13 -10.50 29.52
N ARG A 187 -33.53 -11.24 30.56
CA ARG A 187 -34.67 -12.18 30.51
C ARG A 187 -36.00 -11.44 30.34
N GLU A 188 -36.17 -10.33 31.05
CA GLU A 188 -37.42 -9.55 31.06
C GLU A 188 -37.67 -8.78 29.77
N LEU A 189 -36.61 -8.29 29.12
CA LEU A 189 -36.72 -7.51 27.89
C LEU A 189 -37.02 -8.37 26.64
N ASN A 190 -37.21 -9.69 26.79
CA ASN A 190 -37.42 -10.64 25.69
C ASN A 190 -36.41 -10.44 24.56
N ILE A 191 -35.21 -9.97 24.90
CA ILE A 191 -34.13 -9.76 23.96
C ILE A 191 -33.84 -11.15 23.43
N ARG A 192 -34.09 -11.37 22.13
CA ARG A 192 -33.61 -12.57 21.45
C ARG A 192 -32.18 -12.73 21.93
N LYS A 193 -31.88 -13.81 22.67
CA LYS A 193 -30.49 -14.19 22.87
C LYS A 193 -29.91 -14.15 21.48
N LEU A 194 -29.00 -13.22 21.22
CA LEU A 194 -28.11 -13.36 20.08
C LEU A 194 -27.56 -14.76 20.26
N ASP A 195 -27.94 -15.62 19.33
CA ASP A 195 -27.50 -16.99 19.33
C ASP A 195 -25.99 -16.85 19.29
N ASN A 196 -25.30 -17.04 20.42
CA ASN A 196 -23.86 -16.84 20.49
C ASN A 196 -23.12 -17.90 19.63
N ASN A 197 -23.86 -18.86 19.06
CA ASN A 197 -23.42 -19.71 17.96
C ASN A 197 -23.28 -18.96 16.63
N LYS A 198 -23.90 -17.79 16.49
CA LYS A 198 -23.46 -16.74 15.56
C LYS A 198 -22.64 -15.77 16.39
N GLN A 199 -21.36 -16.07 16.51
CA GLN A 199 -20.33 -15.13 16.93
C GLN A 199 -20.53 -13.78 16.22
N TYR A 200 -21.12 -12.79 16.89
CA TYR A 200 -21.07 -11.38 16.45
C TYR A 200 -19.80 -10.68 16.94
N PHE A 201 -19.08 -11.35 17.85
CA PHE A 201 -17.64 -11.29 17.94
C PHE A 201 -17.21 -12.74 17.77
N SER A 202 -16.42 -13.06 16.75
CA SER A 202 -15.63 -14.27 16.80
C SER A 202 -14.91 -14.24 18.13
N THR A 203 -15.21 -15.19 19.03
CA THR A 203 -14.13 -15.64 19.90
C THR A 203 -13.12 -16.15 18.90
N SER A 204 -12.18 -15.30 18.54
CA SER A 204 -10.84 -15.75 18.27
C SER A 204 -10.43 -16.48 19.56
N ASN A 205 -10.87 -17.74 19.67
CA ASN A 205 -9.90 -18.77 19.82
C ASN A 205 -8.76 -18.32 18.93
N ILE A 206 -7.65 -17.95 19.53
CA ILE A 206 -6.36 -17.99 18.86
C ILE A 206 -6.09 -19.49 18.61
N GLU A 207 -7.00 -20.18 17.93
CA GLU A 207 -6.59 -20.93 16.77
C GLU A 207 -6.24 -19.83 15.80
N GLU A 208 -4.97 -19.73 15.45
CA GLU A 208 -4.50 -18.89 14.35
C GLU A 208 -5.52 -19.04 13.21
N GLU A 209 -6.44 -18.08 13.07
CA GLU A 209 -7.02 -17.82 11.77
C GLU A 209 -5.78 -17.54 10.96
N SER A 210 -5.40 -18.52 10.13
CA SER A 210 -4.48 -18.28 9.06
C SER A 210 -5.18 -17.19 8.25
N ILE A 211 -4.86 -15.93 8.57
CA ILE A 211 -4.91 -14.85 7.60
C ILE A 211 -4.30 -15.52 6.37
N ASP A 212 -5.09 -15.70 5.31
CA ASP A 212 -4.58 -16.28 4.08
C ASP A 212 -3.65 -15.22 3.51
N ILE A 213 -2.45 -15.18 4.09
CA ILE A 213 -1.41 -14.21 3.80
C ILE A 213 -1.03 -14.55 2.38
N SER A 214 -1.33 -13.64 1.46
CA SER A 214 -0.97 -13.82 0.07
C SER A 214 0.52 -14.18 0.01
N PRO A 215 0.89 -15.31 -0.60
CA PRO A 215 2.30 -15.70 -0.73
C PRO A 215 3.16 -14.66 -1.48
N ILE A 216 2.51 -13.71 -2.17
CA ILE A 216 3.11 -12.67 -2.99
C ILE A 216 2.97 -11.30 -2.35
N PHE A 217 1.76 -10.94 -1.92
CA PHE A 217 1.45 -9.60 -1.41
C PHE A 217 1.53 -9.50 0.13
N GLY A 218 1.74 -10.63 0.80
CA GLY A 218 1.80 -10.71 2.24
C GLY A 218 0.46 -10.33 2.87
N ARG A 219 0.51 -9.37 3.80
CA ARG A 219 -0.66 -8.87 4.54
C ARG A 219 -1.45 -7.78 3.81
N TYR A 220 -1.03 -7.39 2.60
CA TYR A 220 -1.61 -6.30 1.83
C TYR A 220 -2.32 -6.81 0.59
N GLU A 221 -3.37 -6.12 0.19
CA GLU A 221 -4.06 -6.37 -1.06
C GLU A 221 -3.33 -5.71 -2.23
N ARG A 222 -3.46 -6.30 -3.43
CA ARG A 222 -2.84 -5.75 -4.65
C ARG A 222 -3.24 -4.29 -4.90
N TRP A 223 -4.53 -3.99 -4.75
CA TRP A 223 -5.06 -2.64 -5.02
C TRP A 223 -4.49 -1.59 -4.06
N GLN A 224 -4.20 -1.97 -2.81
CA GLN A 224 -3.58 -1.08 -1.83
C GLN A 224 -2.16 -0.69 -2.27
N ILE A 225 -1.40 -1.65 -2.80
CA ILE A 225 -0.03 -1.41 -3.30
C ILE A 225 -0.08 -0.55 -4.57
N GLU A 226 -1.02 -0.83 -5.47
CA GLU A 226 -1.23 -0.05 -6.70
C GLU A 226 -1.60 1.41 -6.38
N GLU A 227 -2.52 1.62 -5.43
CA GLU A 227 -2.91 2.95 -4.95
C GLU A 227 -1.74 3.67 -4.30
N PHE A 228 -1.05 3.04 -3.35
CA PHE A 228 0.13 3.58 -2.68
C PHE A 228 1.18 4.12 -3.67
N LEU A 229 1.54 3.33 -4.68
CA LEU A 229 2.51 3.76 -5.70
C LEU A 229 1.96 4.92 -6.55
N SER A 230 0.67 4.88 -6.92
CA SER A 230 0.02 5.92 -7.71
C SER A 230 -0.08 7.26 -6.96
N GLU A 231 -0.36 7.24 -5.66
CA GLU A 231 -0.43 8.43 -4.83
C GLU A 231 0.94 9.12 -4.69
N ILE A 232 2.01 8.33 -4.58
CA ILE A 232 3.38 8.85 -4.58
C ILE A 232 3.72 9.47 -5.94
N GLU A 233 3.36 8.82 -7.06
CA GLU A 233 3.52 9.44 -8.40
C GLU A 233 2.74 10.75 -8.52
N ALA A 234 1.60 10.88 -7.83
CA ALA A 234 0.79 12.10 -7.78
C ALA A 234 1.39 13.20 -6.88
N GLY A 235 2.48 12.93 -6.17
CA GLY A 235 3.22 13.90 -5.36
C GLY A 235 3.01 13.78 -3.86
N LYS A 236 2.27 12.76 -3.39
CA LYS A 236 2.23 12.45 -1.95
C LYS A 236 3.57 11.90 -1.49
N THR A 237 3.92 12.17 -0.24
CA THR A 237 5.06 11.51 0.42
C THR A 237 4.71 10.06 0.76
N VAL A 238 5.74 9.22 0.95
CA VAL A 238 5.59 7.82 1.38
C VAL A 238 4.71 7.70 2.64
N SER A 239 4.86 8.62 3.59
CA SER A 239 4.08 8.63 4.83
C SER A 239 2.60 8.93 4.58
N GLU A 240 2.28 9.85 3.68
CA GLU A 240 0.89 10.22 3.38
C GLU A 240 0.20 9.12 2.58
N ALA A 241 0.90 8.49 1.62
CA ALA A 241 0.37 7.39 0.83
C ALA A 241 0.20 6.09 1.65
N ALA A 242 1.04 5.88 2.68
CA ALA A 242 0.97 4.71 3.53
C ALA A 242 -0.15 4.76 4.59
N GLN A 243 -0.69 5.95 4.87
CA GLN A 243 -1.49 6.27 6.06
C GLN A 243 -2.68 5.33 6.31
N TYR A 244 -3.33 4.84 5.24
CA TYR A 244 -4.58 4.06 5.35
C TYR A 244 -4.36 2.54 5.33
N HIS A 245 -3.26 2.07 4.75
CA HIS A 245 -3.16 0.67 4.33
C HIS A 245 -1.86 -0.03 4.74
N PHE A 246 -0.82 0.72 5.13
CA PHE A 246 0.51 0.15 5.29
C PHE A 246 1.12 0.40 6.67
N VAL A 247 1.88 -0.60 7.12
CA VAL A 247 2.91 -0.39 8.14
C VAL A 247 4.03 0.39 7.47
N TYR A 248 4.50 1.46 8.10
CA TYR A 248 5.41 2.41 7.47
C TYR A 248 6.72 1.75 6.98
N GLU A 249 7.28 0.81 7.74
CA GLU A 249 8.48 0.07 7.34
C GLU A 249 8.28 -0.77 6.08
N ASP A 250 7.10 -1.37 5.92
CA ASP A 250 6.76 -2.15 4.73
C ASP A 250 6.52 -1.23 3.53
N ALA A 251 5.89 -0.06 3.74
CA ALA A 251 5.74 0.98 2.73
C ALA A 251 7.09 1.52 2.22
N VAL A 252 8.03 1.81 3.13
CA VAL A 252 9.39 2.26 2.77
C VAL A 252 10.09 1.19 1.93
N ARG A 253 10.01 -0.09 2.33
CA ARG A 253 10.61 -1.19 1.54
C ARG A 253 10.01 -1.32 0.14
N LEU A 254 8.69 -1.22 0.00
CA LEU A 254 8.02 -1.24 -1.31
C LEU A 254 8.44 -0.04 -2.16
N TYR A 255 8.50 1.15 -1.56
CA TYR A 255 8.95 2.37 -2.22
C TYR A 255 10.40 2.25 -2.71
N ASP A 256 11.32 1.81 -1.87
CA ASP A 256 12.74 1.69 -2.21
C ASP A 256 12.95 0.70 -3.37
N ARG A 257 12.22 -0.43 -3.36
CA ARG A 257 12.26 -1.39 -4.47
C ARG A 257 11.70 -0.81 -5.76
N ALA A 258 10.58 -0.09 -5.70
CA ALA A 258 10.00 0.58 -6.86
C ALA A 258 10.94 1.65 -7.42
N LEU A 259 11.57 2.43 -6.54
CA LEU A 259 12.55 3.45 -6.91
C LEU A 259 13.81 2.84 -7.52
N PHE A 260 14.31 1.72 -6.97
CA PHE A 260 15.47 1.00 -7.50
C PHE A 260 15.26 0.55 -8.95
N LEU A 261 14.04 0.12 -9.28
CA LEU A 261 13.65 -0.32 -10.63
C LEU A 261 13.47 0.86 -11.60
N ALA A 262 12.98 1.99 -11.09
CA ALA A 262 12.63 3.17 -11.86
C ALA A 262 13.77 4.17 -12.04
N ALA A 263 14.80 4.15 -11.18
CA ALA A 263 15.94 5.06 -11.23
C ALA A 263 17.24 4.35 -11.60
N ASP A 264 18.18 5.08 -12.21
CA ASP A 264 19.55 4.62 -12.46
C ASP A 264 20.46 4.83 -11.22
N GLU A 265 21.77 4.65 -11.37
CA GLU A 265 22.77 4.88 -10.31
C GLU A 265 22.97 6.34 -9.94
N HIS A 266 22.47 7.26 -10.77
CA HIS A 266 22.53 8.70 -10.54
C HIS A 266 21.17 9.28 -10.11
N GLY A 267 20.17 8.44 -9.85
CA GLY A 267 18.83 8.86 -9.47
C GLY A 267 17.99 9.43 -10.62
N LYS A 268 18.41 9.25 -11.88
CA LYS A 268 17.64 9.65 -13.06
C LYS A 268 16.70 8.54 -13.50
N ALA A 269 15.66 8.92 -14.24
CA ALA A 269 14.66 7.99 -14.76
C ALA A 269 15.29 6.90 -15.65
N HIS A 270 15.05 5.65 -15.26
CA HIS A 270 15.46 4.45 -15.97
C HIS A 270 14.26 3.81 -16.67
N TYR A 271 14.23 3.91 -18.00
CA TYR A 271 13.03 3.61 -18.80
C TYR A 271 12.84 2.12 -19.12
N LYS A 272 13.52 1.22 -18.43
CA LYS A 272 13.49 -0.22 -18.75
C LYS A 272 12.09 -0.81 -18.57
N LEU A 273 11.47 -0.57 -17.42
CA LEU A 273 10.13 -1.08 -17.10
C LEU A 273 9.03 -0.04 -17.34
N ILE A 274 9.36 1.25 -17.38
CA ILE A 274 8.41 2.34 -17.57
C ILE A 274 8.76 3.10 -18.84
N SER A 275 7.77 3.32 -19.71
CA SER A 275 7.97 4.00 -20.99
C SER A 275 8.45 5.43 -20.80
N LYS A 276 9.46 5.85 -21.58
CA LYS A 276 9.93 7.23 -21.65
C LYS A 276 8.88 8.24 -22.11
N TYR A 277 7.79 7.77 -22.72
CA TYR A 277 6.69 8.61 -23.20
C TYR A 277 5.60 8.84 -22.16
N LYS A 278 5.62 8.12 -21.02
CA LYS A 278 4.67 8.34 -19.93
C LYS A 278 5.06 9.63 -19.21
N GLN A 279 4.15 10.59 -19.16
CA GLN A 279 4.39 11.87 -18.49
C GLN A 279 4.18 11.72 -16.97
N PRO A 280 5.10 12.24 -16.14
CA PRO A 280 4.92 12.25 -14.70
C PRO A 280 3.77 13.20 -14.32
N LYS A 281 2.97 12.81 -13.32
CA LYS A 281 1.87 13.64 -12.80
C LYS A 281 2.37 14.76 -11.89
N SER A 282 3.59 14.62 -11.36
CA SER A 282 4.22 15.54 -10.42
C SER A 282 5.72 15.63 -10.71
N GLY A 283 6.48 16.31 -9.85
CA GLY A 283 7.95 16.27 -9.91
C GLY A 283 8.56 14.92 -9.50
N HIS A 284 7.75 13.97 -9.01
CA HIS A 284 8.21 12.65 -8.60
C HIS A 284 8.43 11.73 -9.82
N LEU A 285 9.40 10.83 -9.69
CA LEU A 285 9.67 9.81 -10.69
C LEU A 285 8.48 8.85 -10.84
N LEU A 286 8.23 8.37 -12.05
CA LEU A 286 7.26 7.30 -12.27
C LEU A 286 7.83 6.00 -11.71
N ILE A 287 7.12 5.38 -10.77
CA ILE A 287 7.52 4.16 -10.06
C ILE A 287 6.48 3.04 -10.16
N ALA A 288 5.22 3.39 -10.47
CA ALA A 288 4.13 2.45 -10.56
C ALA A 288 4.17 1.69 -11.90
N PRO A 289 3.89 0.37 -11.89
CA PRO A 289 3.67 -0.39 -13.11
C PRO A 289 2.58 0.26 -13.99
N THR A 290 2.78 0.26 -15.31
CA THR A 290 1.79 0.81 -16.24
C THR A 290 0.57 -0.10 -16.33
N LEU A 291 -0.52 0.29 -15.69
CA LEU A 291 -1.77 -0.46 -15.67
C LEU A 291 -2.32 -0.66 -17.10
N PRO A 292 -2.70 -1.89 -17.48
CA PRO A 292 -3.45 -2.13 -18.71
C PRO A 292 -4.78 -1.37 -18.71
N THR A 293 -5.10 -0.69 -19.82
CA THR A 293 -6.35 0.07 -19.97
C THR A 293 -7.49 -0.76 -20.56
N ILE A 294 -7.17 -1.91 -21.17
CA ILE A 294 -8.14 -2.79 -21.80
C ILE A 294 -8.75 -3.70 -20.73
N ALA A 295 -10.07 -3.69 -20.57
CA ALA A 295 -10.78 -4.51 -19.57
C ALA A 295 -10.43 -6.00 -19.64
N LYS A 296 -10.24 -6.55 -20.86
CA LYS A 296 -9.82 -7.94 -21.04
C LYS A 296 -8.40 -8.20 -20.52
N GLU A 297 -7.49 -7.25 -20.65
CA GLU A 297 -6.15 -7.36 -20.07
C GLU A 297 -6.20 -7.28 -18.54
N GLN A 298 -7.04 -6.40 -17.98
CA GLN A 298 -7.23 -6.32 -16.53
C GLN A 298 -7.76 -7.65 -15.94
N GLN A 299 -8.71 -8.30 -16.62
CA GLN A 299 -9.16 -9.65 -16.24
C GLN A 299 -8.00 -10.66 -16.26
N LEU A 300 -7.20 -10.66 -17.33
CA LEU A 300 -6.07 -11.58 -17.46
C LEU A 300 -4.95 -11.29 -16.44
N VAL A 301 -4.78 -10.04 -15.99
CA VAL A 301 -3.89 -9.68 -14.87
C VAL A 301 -4.38 -10.36 -13.59
N GLN A 302 -5.68 -10.27 -13.28
CA GLN A 302 -6.26 -10.93 -12.11
C GLN A 302 -6.03 -12.45 -12.16
N GLU A 303 -6.34 -13.08 -13.29
CA GLU A 303 -6.10 -14.52 -13.48
C GLU A 303 -4.63 -14.90 -13.34
N SER A 304 -3.71 -14.04 -13.79
CA SER A 304 -2.26 -14.26 -13.68
C SER A 304 -1.81 -14.24 -12.22
N PHE A 305 -2.31 -13.31 -11.40
CA PHE A 305 -1.94 -13.24 -9.98
C PHE A 305 -2.50 -14.41 -9.19
N ILE A 306 -3.75 -14.83 -9.42
CA ILE A 306 -4.32 -16.04 -8.78
C ILE A 306 -3.45 -17.26 -9.08
N LYS A 307 -2.99 -17.43 -10.32
CA LYS A 307 -2.11 -18.54 -10.70
C LYS A 307 -0.72 -18.41 -10.09
N LEU A 308 -0.18 -17.20 -10.01
CA LEU A 308 1.09 -16.94 -9.35
C LEU A 308 1.02 -17.29 -7.86
N GLU A 309 -0.04 -16.88 -7.14
CA GLU A 309 -0.21 -17.22 -5.72
C GLU A 309 -0.16 -18.74 -5.50
N ASN A 310 -0.88 -19.50 -6.33
CA ASN A 310 -0.82 -20.96 -6.33
C ASN A 310 0.59 -21.53 -6.60
N LEU A 311 1.37 -20.89 -7.47
CA LEU A 311 2.76 -21.28 -7.75
C LEU A 311 3.72 -20.95 -6.60
N TYR A 312 3.43 -19.91 -5.82
CA TYR A 312 4.25 -19.52 -4.66
C TYR A 312 4.02 -20.42 -3.44
N LEU A 313 2.91 -21.17 -3.37
CA LEU A 313 2.61 -22.09 -2.27
C LEU A 313 3.63 -23.24 -2.11
N LYS A 314 4.32 -23.64 -3.20
CA LYS A 314 5.32 -24.72 -3.16
C LYS A 314 6.71 -24.15 -3.42
N GLN A 315 7.66 -24.46 -2.53
CA GLN A 315 9.03 -23.95 -2.60
C GLN A 315 9.73 -24.18 -3.96
N PRO A 316 9.67 -25.38 -4.59
CA PRO A 316 10.32 -25.59 -5.88
C PRO A 316 9.72 -24.72 -7.00
N THR A 317 8.41 -24.47 -6.98
CA THR A 317 7.77 -23.63 -8.01
C THR A 317 8.01 -22.14 -7.75
N LYS A 318 8.08 -21.71 -6.49
CA LYS A 318 8.51 -20.35 -6.12
C LYS A 318 9.89 -20.02 -6.71
N GLU A 319 10.87 -20.91 -6.55
CA GLU A 319 12.20 -20.70 -7.14
C GLU A 319 12.18 -20.62 -8.66
N HIS A 320 11.34 -21.41 -9.34
CA HIS A 320 11.18 -21.30 -10.79
C HIS A 320 10.57 -19.96 -11.20
N VAL A 321 9.61 -19.43 -10.43
CA VAL A 321 9.05 -18.10 -10.68
C VAL A 321 10.10 -17.01 -10.44
N GLN A 322 10.92 -17.11 -9.41
CA GLN A 322 12.02 -16.18 -9.16
C GLN A 322 13.09 -16.23 -10.26
N ARG A 323 13.41 -17.42 -10.79
CA ARG A 323 14.27 -17.58 -11.97
C ARG A 323 13.66 -16.90 -13.21
N MET A 324 12.36 -17.11 -13.45
CA MET A 324 11.62 -16.43 -14.52
C MET A 324 11.68 -14.91 -14.36
N LEU A 325 11.52 -14.40 -13.13
CA LEU A 325 11.58 -12.98 -12.79
C LEU A 325 12.97 -12.38 -13.07
N SER A 326 14.05 -13.11 -12.74
CA SER A 326 15.42 -12.73 -13.09
C SER A 326 15.65 -12.65 -14.59
N ILE A 327 15.18 -13.65 -15.35
CA ILE A 327 15.28 -13.69 -16.82
C ILE A 327 14.50 -12.52 -17.42
N PHE A 328 13.26 -12.28 -16.94
CA PHE A 328 12.44 -11.15 -17.35
C PHE A 328 13.19 -9.84 -17.11
N TYR A 329 13.68 -9.60 -15.89
CA TYR A 329 14.36 -8.35 -15.56
C TYR A 329 15.61 -8.15 -16.42
N LYS A 330 16.39 -9.19 -16.72
CA LYS A 330 17.57 -9.08 -17.59
C LYS A 330 17.23 -8.77 -19.06
N LYS A 331 16.11 -9.28 -19.56
CA LYS A 331 15.75 -9.19 -21.00
C LYS A 331 14.69 -8.15 -21.34
N ALA A 332 13.93 -7.66 -20.36
CA ALA A 332 12.91 -6.64 -20.56
C ALA A 332 13.54 -5.34 -21.07
N ASN A 333 12.83 -4.67 -21.97
CA ASN A 333 13.26 -3.41 -22.55
C ASN A 333 12.11 -2.39 -22.64
N SER A 334 12.47 -1.13 -22.89
CA SER A 334 11.55 0.00 -22.93
C SER A 334 10.64 0.01 -24.16
N SER A 335 11.15 -0.48 -25.28
CA SER A 335 10.63 -0.20 -26.62
C SER A 335 9.72 -1.31 -27.17
N HIS A 336 9.91 -2.54 -26.69
CA HIS A 336 9.15 -3.69 -27.10
C HIS A 336 8.75 -4.53 -25.89
N SER A 337 7.55 -5.08 -25.93
CA SER A 337 7.04 -6.01 -24.94
C SER A 337 7.52 -7.46 -25.16
N ASP A 338 8.23 -7.73 -26.26
CA ASP A 338 8.80 -9.05 -26.55
C ASP A 338 10.12 -9.29 -25.81
N LEU A 339 10.29 -10.52 -25.30
CA LEU A 339 11.53 -11.01 -24.73
C LEU A 339 12.28 -11.81 -25.78
N ARG A 340 13.56 -11.48 -26.01
CA ARG A 340 14.40 -12.07 -27.06
C ARG A 340 15.47 -12.98 -26.48
N PHE A 341 15.61 -14.15 -27.08
CA PHE A 341 16.55 -15.20 -26.69
C PHE A 341 17.34 -15.66 -27.91
N ALA A 342 18.66 -15.57 -27.84
CA ALA A 342 19.51 -16.06 -28.91
C ALA A 342 19.37 -17.59 -28.99
N PHE A 343 19.67 -18.20 -30.15
CA PHE A 343 19.60 -19.67 -30.26
C PHE A 343 20.48 -20.41 -29.25
N LYS A 344 21.61 -19.82 -28.83
CA LYS A 344 22.46 -20.36 -27.77
C LYS A 344 21.80 -20.37 -26.38
N GLU A 345 20.76 -19.57 -26.18
CA GLU A 345 19.98 -19.46 -24.94
C GLU A 345 18.74 -20.37 -24.95
N LYS A 346 18.71 -21.39 -25.83
CA LYS A 346 17.59 -22.34 -25.99
C LYS A 346 17.03 -22.82 -24.64
N LYS A 347 17.89 -23.31 -23.75
CA LYS A 347 17.47 -23.80 -22.42
C LYS A 347 16.78 -22.71 -21.59
N VAL A 348 17.34 -21.50 -21.55
CA VAL A 348 16.79 -20.35 -20.80
C VAL A 348 15.41 -19.95 -21.33
N PHE A 349 15.22 -20.02 -22.65
CA PHE A 349 13.92 -19.76 -23.28
C PHE A 349 12.86 -20.78 -22.85
N TYR A 350 13.17 -22.08 -22.87
CA TYR A 350 12.24 -23.12 -22.44
C TYR A 350 11.95 -23.06 -20.93
N ASP A 351 12.96 -22.86 -20.09
CA ASP A 351 12.80 -22.67 -18.65
C ASP A 351 11.85 -21.49 -18.34
N TYR A 352 11.97 -20.39 -19.10
CA TYR A 352 11.06 -19.25 -18.99
C TYR A 352 9.64 -19.60 -19.46
N LEU A 353 9.53 -20.24 -20.63
CA LEU A 353 8.25 -20.58 -21.25
C LEU A 353 7.42 -21.53 -20.38
N ASP A 354 8.06 -22.51 -19.73
CA ASP A 354 7.40 -23.51 -18.88
C ASP A 354 6.64 -22.90 -17.71
N ILE A 355 7.13 -21.79 -17.17
CA ILE A 355 6.43 -21.04 -16.11
C ILE A 355 5.46 -20.03 -16.73
N ALA A 356 5.84 -19.39 -17.83
CA ALA A 356 4.99 -18.42 -18.53
C ALA A 356 3.61 -18.98 -18.90
N ILE A 357 3.57 -20.22 -19.44
CA ILE A 357 2.33 -20.90 -19.82
C ILE A 357 1.47 -21.35 -18.62
N LYS A 358 2.07 -21.47 -17.43
CA LYS A 358 1.34 -21.75 -16.18
C LYS A 358 0.65 -20.49 -15.67
N ILE A 359 1.29 -19.33 -15.81
CA ILE A 359 0.75 -18.02 -15.41
C ILE A 359 -0.35 -17.58 -16.38
N LEU A 360 -0.11 -17.64 -17.69
CA LEU A 360 -1.06 -17.20 -18.71
C LEU A 360 -1.29 -18.32 -19.74
N PRO A 361 -2.55 -18.63 -20.12
CA PRO A 361 -2.83 -19.70 -21.08
C PRO A 361 -2.09 -19.56 -22.41
N ALA A 362 -1.65 -20.71 -22.98
CA ALA A 362 -0.89 -20.79 -24.23
C ALA A 362 -1.43 -19.91 -25.36
N ARG A 363 -2.77 -19.84 -25.52
CA ARG A 363 -3.44 -19.07 -26.57
C ARG A 363 -3.12 -17.57 -26.57
N TYR A 364 -2.68 -17.00 -25.46
CA TYR A 364 -2.36 -15.57 -25.35
C TYR A 364 -0.88 -15.25 -25.62
N TRP A 365 -0.05 -16.27 -25.81
CA TRP A 365 1.35 -16.08 -26.12
C TRP A 365 1.58 -16.02 -27.62
N ARG A 366 2.52 -15.20 -28.07
CA ARG A 366 3.04 -15.19 -29.43
C ARG A 366 4.50 -15.60 -29.38
N ILE A 367 4.84 -16.56 -30.24
CA ILE A 367 6.21 -17.00 -30.41
C ILE A 367 6.66 -16.63 -31.81
N ASN A 368 7.86 -16.10 -31.92
CA ASN A 368 8.53 -15.96 -33.19
C ASN A 368 9.89 -16.66 -33.12
N ILE A 369 10.13 -17.53 -34.09
CA ILE A 369 11.39 -18.23 -34.30
C ILE A 369 11.86 -17.83 -35.68
N SER A 370 12.97 -17.10 -35.71
CA SER A 370 13.54 -16.65 -36.96
C SER A 370 15.04 -16.81 -36.95
N SER A 371 15.59 -17.22 -38.08
CA SER A 371 17.01 -17.42 -38.27
C SER A 371 17.42 -16.73 -39.55
N TYR A 372 18.24 -15.70 -39.46
CA TYR A 372 18.79 -15.04 -40.65
C TYR A 372 20.31 -15.20 -40.70
N GLN A 373 20.84 -15.24 -41.90
CA GLN A 373 22.26 -15.20 -42.19
C GLN A 373 22.60 -13.88 -42.87
N MET A 374 23.78 -13.33 -42.56
CA MET A 374 24.28 -12.13 -43.21
C MET A 374 25.06 -12.54 -44.45
N LYS A 375 24.53 -12.22 -45.63
CA LYS A 375 25.25 -12.42 -46.89
C LYS A 375 25.88 -11.10 -47.31
N GLN A 376 27.17 -11.14 -47.67
CA GLN A 376 27.82 -9.99 -48.30
C GLN A 376 27.28 -9.81 -49.71
N ILE A 377 26.91 -8.57 -50.03
CA ILE A 377 26.45 -8.18 -51.36
C ILE A 377 27.12 -6.87 -51.72
N THR A 378 27.64 -6.80 -52.95
CA THR A 378 28.25 -5.61 -53.51
C THR A 378 27.19 -4.79 -54.23
N LYS A 379 27.01 -3.51 -53.87
CA LYS A 379 26.13 -2.61 -54.64
C LYS A 379 26.78 -2.27 -55.98
N PRO A 380 26.08 -2.41 -57.12
CA PRO A 380 26.65 -2.18 -58.45
C PRO A 380 26.99 -0.72 -58.78
N LYS A 381 26.75 0.24 -57.87
CA LYS A 381 26.96 1.68 -58.14
C LYS A 381 27.94 2.41 -57.20
N LYS A 382 28.51 1.75 -56.18
CA LYS A 382 29.40 2.42 -55.20
C LYS A 382 30.55 1.58 -54.63
N GLU A 383 30.73 0.32 -55.04
CA GLU A 383 31.74 -0.60 -54.45
C GLU A 383 31.71 -0.70 -52.91
N GLU A 384 30.59 -0.33 -52.27
CA GLU A 384 30.39 -0.49 -50.84
C GLU A 384 29.96 -1.93 -50.54
N LEU A 385 30.72 -2.62 -49.69
CA LEU A 385 30.35 -3.89 -49.08
C LEU A 385 29.15 -3.68 -48.16
N ARG A 386 28.01 -4.31 -48.47
CA ARG A 386 26.83 -4.29 -47.60
C ARG A 386 26.43 -5.70 -47.22
N TYR A 387 26.09 -5.90 -45.96
CA TYR A 387 25.52 -7.16 -45.49
C TYR A 387 24.00 -7.10 -45.61
N GLN A 388 23.39 -8.08 -46.27
CA GLN A 388 21.94 -8.25 -46.29
C GLN A 388 21.54 -9.45 -45.43
N LYS A 389 20.46 -9.29 -44.67
CA LYS A 389 19.82 -10.38 -43.93
C LYS A 389 19.07 -11.27 -44.92
N ILE A 390 19.38 -12.56 -44.93
CA ILE A 390 18.67 -13.58 -45.70
C ILE A 390 18.13 -14.61 -44.73
N MET A 391 16.83 -14.90 -44.80
CA MET A 391 16.20 -15.92 -43.95
C MET A 391 16.78 -17.29 -44.28
N ASN A 392 17.19 -18.03 -43.25
CA ASN A 392 17.54 -19.44 -43.34
C ASN A 392 16.27 -20.25 -43.03
N GLU A 393 15.49 -20.51 -44.07
CA GLU A 393 14.20 -21.22 -43.96
C GLU A 393 14.36 -22.67 -43.47
N GLU A 394 15.44 -23.35 -43.86
CA GLU A 394 15.69 -24.75 -43.47
C GLU A 394 15.92 -24.87 -41.96
N LYS A 395 16.84 -24.07 -41.42
CA LYS A 395 17.13 -24.03 -39.97
C LYS A 395 15.92 -23.56 -39.16
N LYS A 396 15.17 -22.59 -39.69
CA LYS A 396 13.93 -22.13 -39.06
C LYS A 396 12.88 -23.24 -39.02
N LEU A 397 12.70 -23.97 -40.11
CA LEU A 397 11.75 -25.09 -40.21
C LEU A 397 12.13 -26.22 -39.25
N GLU A 398 13.41 -26.58 -39.19
CA GLU A 398 13.94 -27.58 -38.25
C GLU A 398 13.59 -27.22 -36.80
N ILE A 399 13.98 -26.02 -36.35
CA ILE A 399 13.75 -25.57 -34.97
C ILE A 399 12.26 -25.42 -34.66
N THR A 400 11.46 -24.95 -35.63
CA THR A 400 10.01 -24.82 -35.46
C THR A 400 9.33 -26.19 -35.34
N THR A 401 9.82 -27.18 -36.08
CA THR A 401 9.29 -28.56 -36.04
C THR A 401 9.61 -29.21 -34.70
N GLU A 402 10.85 -29.07 -34.22
CA GLU A 402 11.26 -29.51 -32.88
C GLU A 402 10.39 -28.87 -31.80
N PHE A 403 10.24 -27.54 -31.81
CA PHE A 403 9.42 -26.85 -30.83
C PHE A 403 7.96 -27.32 -30.83
N LYS A 404 7.36 -27.51 -32.01
CA LYS A 404 5.96 -27.95 -32.13
C LYS A 404 5.74 -29.35 -31.59
N ALA A 405 6.77 -30.21 -31.62
CA ALA A 405 6.71 -31.54 -31.01
C ALA A 405 6.58 -31.44 -29.49
N ASP A 406 7.39 -30.57 -28.86
CA ASP A 406 7.46 -30.40 -27.42
C ASP A 406 6.29 -29.56 -26.86
N TYR A 407 5.83 -28.55 -27.60
CA TYR A 407 4.80 -27.59 -27.17
C TYR A 407 3.60 -27.52 -28.13
N ARG A 408 2.91 -28.65 -28.30
CA ARG A 408 1.75 -28.77 -29.21
C ARG A 408 0.67 -27.71 -29.00
N GLN A 409 0.44 -27.30 -27.74
CA GLN A 409 -0.54 -26.28 -27.37
C GLN A 409 -0.22 -24.86 -27.89
N LEU A 410 1.01 -24.61 -28.33
CA LEU A 410 1.47 -23.33 -28.89
C LEU A 410 1.64 -23.37 -30.41
N SER A 411 1.28 -24.48 -31.05
CA SER A 411 1.51 -24.72 -32.49
C SER A 411 0.84 -23.70 -33.43
N LYS A 412 -0.22 -23.02 -32.97
CA LYS A 412 -0.96 -22.00 -33.73
C LYS A 412 -0.50 -20.57 -33.46
N ASN A 413 0.49 -20.38 -32.58
CA ASN A 413 0.85 -19.08 -32.01
C ASN A 413 2.17 -18.53 -32.59
N PHE A 414 2.55 -19.01 -33.77
CA PHE A 414 3.80 -18.65 -34.44
C PHE A 414 3.64 -17.46 -35.39
N THR A 415 4.58 -16.51 -35.33
CA THR A 415 4.75 -15.49 -36.37
C THR A 415 6.11 -15.61 -37.04
N ASN A 416 6.19 -15.06 -38.26
CA ASN A 416 7.38 -15.07 -39.11
C ASN A 416 7.92 -13.65 -39.23
N ASP A 417 8.74 -13.23 -38.27
CA ASP A 417 9.35 -11.90 -38.28
C ASP A 417 10.87 -11.99 -38.34
N ASP A 418 11.47 -11.24 -39.26
CA ASP A 418 12.90 -11.28 -39.59
C ASP A 418 13.74 -10.20 -38.88
N TYR A 419 13.16 -9.43 -37.96
CA TYR A 419 13.88 -8.38 -37.24
C TYR A 419 14.91 -8.94 -36.24
N TYR A 420 14.72 -10.17 -35.77
CA TYR A 420 15.58 -10.84 -34.78
C TYR A 420 15.99 -12.25 -35.26
N SER A 421 17.13 -12.77 -34.79
CA SER A 421 17.54 -14.15 -35.05
C SER A 421 17.62 -14.90 -33.73
N GLY A 422 16.66 -15.79 -33.47
CA GLY A 422 16.51 -16.52 -32.23
C GLY A 422 15.04 -16.79 -31.93
N TYR A 423 14.73 -16.94 -30.64
CA TYR A 423 13.38 -17.04 -30.11
C TYR A 423 12.92 -15.68 -29.58
N SER A 424 11.67 -15.32 -29.82
CA SER A 424 11.03 -14.18 -29.15
C SER A 424 9.65 -14.56 -28.63
N LEU A 425 9.32 -14.10 -27.43
CA LEU A 425 8.04 -14.37 -26.76
C LEU A 425 7.37 -13.05 -26.39
N SER A 426 6.10 -12.88 -26.75
CA SER A 426 5.28 -11.73 -26.33
C SER A 426 3.84 -12.16 -26.02
N VAL A 427 3.09 -11.28 -25.37
CA VAL A 427 1.65 -11.50 -25.14
C VAL A 427 0.86 -10.83 -26.25
N ILE A 428 -0.10 -11.55 -26.83
CA ILE A 428 -1.01 -11.05 -27.87
C ILE A 428 -1.94 -10.00 -27.25
N ASN A 429 -2.10 -8.84 -27.90
CA ASN A 429 -3.08 -7.86 -27.46
C ASN A 429 -4.51 -8.40 -27.70
N PRO A 430 -5.42 -8.40 -26.71
CA PRO A 430 -6.79 -8.88 -26.90
C PRO A 430 -7.58 -8.15 -27.99
N LYS A 431 -7.17 -6.93 -28.35
CA LYS A 431 -7.74 -6.10 -29.42
C LYS A 431 -6.85 -6.03 -30.66
N GLU A 432 -5.97 -7.00 -30.85
CA GLU A 432 -5.02 -6.98 -31.98
C GLU A 432 -5.71 -6.78 -33.33
N GLU A 433 -6.78 -7.53 -33.61
CA GLU A 433 -7.52 -7.41 -34.87
C GLU A 433 -8.07 -5.98 -35.06
N GLU A 434 -8.71 -5.42 -34.03
CA GLU A 434 -9.21 -4.03 -34.06
C GLU A 434 -8.08 -3.03 -34.31
N ILE A 435 -6.92 -3.20 -33.65
CA ILE A 435 -5.77 -2.30 -33.77
C ILE A 435 -5.20 -2.35 -35.19
N ILE A 436 -5.01 -3.55 -35.74
CA ILE A 436 -4.50 -3.74 -37.11
C ILE A 436 -5.44 -3.10 -38.12
N HIS A 437 -6.76 -3.24 -37.95
CA HIS A 437 -7.75 -2.67 -38.86
C HIS A 437 -7.95 -1.16 -38.69
N ALA A 438 -7.67 -0.59 -37.51
CA ALA A 438 -7.86 0.83 -37.23
C ALA A 438 -6.65 1.71 -37.58
N THR A 439 -5.43 1.17 -37.57
CA THR A 439 -4.24 1.95 -37.93
C THR A 439 -4.02 1.97 -39.44
N ASN A 440 -4.05 3.16 -40.05
CA ASN A 440 -3.52 3.40 -41.42
C ASN A 440 -2.00 3.18 -41.53
N ASN A 441 -1.33 2.83 -40.42
CA ASN A 441 0.07 2.43 -40.40
C ASN A 441 0.16 0.93 -40.66
N GLU A 442 1.22 0.50 -41.34
CA GLU A 442 1.58 -0.90 -41.68
C GLU A 442 1.80 -1.83 -40.46
N ALA A 443 1.16 -1.55 -39.31
CA ALA A 443 1.23 -2.35 -38.11
C ALA A 443 0.52 -3.69 -38.33
N THR A 444 1.30 -4.74 -38.53
CA THR A 444 0.81 -6.11 -38.77
C THR A 444 0.44 -6.86 -37.49
N ARG A 445 0.68 -6.26 -36.31
CA ARG A 445 0.51 -6.89 -34.99
C ARG A 445 0.51 -5.89 -33.84
N ALA A 446 -0.16 -6.25 -32.76
CA ALA A 446 -0.16 -5.54 -31.49
C ALA A 446 0.19 -6.49 -30.34
N SER A 447 1.12 -6.09 -29.49
CA SER A 447 1.47 -6.85 -28.28
C SER A 447 0.97 -6.14 -27.03
N SER A 448 0.59 -6.95 -26.03
CA SER A 448 0.12 -6.49 -24.74
C SER A 448 1.27 -6.15 -23.79
N SER A 449 1.10 -5.11 -22.99
CA SER A 449 1.98 -4.80 -21.85
C SER A 449 1.62 -5.58 -20.58
N LEU A 450 0.61 -6.47 -20.62
CA LEU A 450 0.12 -7.23 -19.46
C LEU A 450 1.23 -7.94 -18.69
N MET A 451 2.09 -8.70 -19.37
CA MET A 451 3.13 -9.45 -18.67
C MET A 451 4.19 -8.52 -18.09
N LYS A 452 4.43 -7.38 -18.74
CA LYS A 452 5.32 -6.34 -18.22
C LYS A 452 4.75 -5.74 -16.93
N TYR A 453 3.43 -5.52 -16.86
CA TYR A 453 2.74 -5.09 -15.64
C TYR A 453 2.90 -6.12 -14.51
N VAL A 454 2.51 -7.37 -14.76
CA VAL A 454 2.54 -8.45 -13.76
C VAL A 454 3.95 -8.63 -13.20
N MET A 455 4.95 -8.73 -14.07
CA MET A 455 6.34 -8.94 -13.65
C MET A 455 6.94 -7.72 -12.96
N HIS A 456 6.57 -6.50 -13.39
CA HIS A 456 7.04 -5.28 -12.72
C HIS A 456 6.48 -5.18 -11.30
N LEU A 457 5.18 -5.45 -11.11
CA LEU A 457 4.61 -5.46 -9.77
C LEU A 457 5.23 -6.57 -8.91
N LEU A 458 5.47 -7.76 -9.48
CA LEU A 458 6.13 -8.87 -8.79
C LEU A 458 7.56 -8.52 -8.36
N LEU A 459 8.33 -7.81 -9.20
CA LEU A 459 9.65 -7.29 -8.83
C LEU A 459 9.59 -6.32 -7.64
N ILE A 460 8.52 -5.55 -7.50
CA ILE A 460 8.33 -4.63 -6.38
C ILE A 460 7.99 -5.42 -5.10
N VAL A 461 7.06 -6.37 -5.16
CA VAL A 461 6.48 -6.99 -3.96
C VAL A 461 7.21 -8.25 -3.45
N ASP A 462 7.90 -9.01 -4.32
CA ASP A 462 8.63 -10.21 -3.88
C ASP A 462 9.94 -9.83 -3.18
N VAL A 463 9.87 -9.59 -1.88
CA VAL A 463 11.02 -9.22 -1.03
C VAL A 463 12.12 -10.29 -0.99
N ASN A 464 11.81 -11.55 -1.31
CA ASN A 464 12.81 -12.63 -1.36
C ASN A 464 13.60 -12.61 -2.68
N PHE A 465 13.14 -11.85 -3.67
CA PHE A 465 13.87 -11.64 -4.91
C PHE A 465 14.89 -10.52 -4.71
N GLU A 466 16.17 -10.86 -4.78
CA GLU A 466 17.26 -9.90 -4.75
C GLU A 466 17.34 -9.14 -6.08
N LEU A 467 17.18 -7.82 -5.99
CA LEU A 467 17.37 -6.91 -7.11
C LEU A 467 18.86 -6.65 -7.28
N VAL A 468 19.49 -7.37 -8.20
CA VAL A 468 20.88 -7.10 -8.62
C VAL A 468 20.85 -6.22 -9.86
N ARG A 469 21.55 -5.08 -9.81
CA ARG A 469 21.69 -4.14 -10.92
C ARG A 469 22.56 -4.69 -12.04
#